data_AF-A0A822A6I9-F1
#
_entry.id   AF-A0A822A6I9-F1
#
_cell.length_a   1.000
_cell.length_b   1.000
_cell.length_c   1.000
_cell.angle_alpha   90.00
_cell.angle_beta   90.00
_cell.angle_gamma   90.00
#
_symmetry.space_group_name_H-M   'P 1'
#
loop_
_entity.id
_entity.type
_entity.pdbx_description
1 polymer ?
#
loop_
_entity_poly.entity_id
_entity_poly.type
_entity_poly.pdbx_seq_one_letter_code
_entity_poly.pdbx_strand_id
1 'polypeptide(L)'
;MAPPITQQATTNPNSTSGGSSISTNRLERDSKKHDRRSDLVCRVRYTNVLPDLPFDPKFLRYPFSQDRFVRYKPTSLEKNYRWDLLTEHDVGVEIDLINPDAYATTRKITEEDEKLLEEETASPANLKRSLLNQRSVPWLRKTEYISTEQSSIKSTLKMGEVRPY
;
A
#
# COMPACT_ATOMS: atom_id res chain seq x y z
N MET A 1 10.21 30.39 -6.28
CA MET A 1 11.29 30.89 -7.17
C MET A 1 12.58 30.19 -6.78
N ALA A 2 13.15 29.39 -7.68
CA ALA A 2 14.43 28.69 -7.50
C ALA A 2 15.39 29.14 -8.63
N PRO A 3 16.72 29.24 -8.40
CA PRO A 3 17.65 29.70 -9.42
C PRO A 3 18.13 28.56 -10.36
N PRO A 4 18.64 28.89 -11.56
CA PRO A 4 19.05 27.89 -12.55
C PRO A 4 20.51 27.42 -12.36
N ILE A 5 20.76 26.15 -12.69
CA ILE A 5 22.09 25.52 -12.67
C ILE A 5 22.80 25.82 -14.00
N THR A 6 23.99 26.41 -13.92
CA THR A 6 24.90 26.64 -15.06
C THR A 6 25.86 25.46 -15.21
N GLN A 7 25.93 24.85 -16.39
CA GLN A 7 26.98 23.86 -16.74
C GLN A 7 28.13 24.56 -17.45
N GLN A 8 29.36 24.32 -17.01
CA GLN A 8 30.58 24.84 -17.64
C GLN A 8 31.19 23.79 -18.56
N ALA A 9 31.53 24.19 -19.79
CA ALA A 9 32.32 23.43 -20.75
C ALA A 9 33.81 23.67 -20.50
N THR A 10 34.62 22.60 -20.48
CA THR A 10 36.09 22.70 -20.45
C THR A 10 36.68 22.10 -21.72
N THR A 11 37.50 22.93 -22.36
CA THR A 11 38.25 22.69 -23.59
C THR A 11 39.60 22.06 -23.28
N ASN A 12 40.03 21.11 -24.13
CA ASN A 12 41.38 20.54 -24.16
C ASN A 12 42.44 21.59 -24.56
N PRO A 13 43.70 21.40 -24.13
CA PRO A 13 44.84 21.86 -24.91
C PRO A 13 45.87 20.76 -25.23
N ASN A 14 46.57 21.04 -26.33
CA ASN A 14 47.49 20.24 -27.13
C ASN A 14 48.88 19.90 -26.52
N SER A 15 49.58 19.01 -27.25
CA SER A 15 51.00 19.08 -27.72
C SER A 15 52.14 18.26 -27.05
N THR A 16 52.60 17.26 -27.84
CA THR A 16 53.95 17.09 -28.45
C THR A 16 55.17 16.46 -27.72
N SER A 17 55.83 15.58 -28.48
CA SER A 17 57.23 15.04 -28.42
C SER A 17 57.51 13.98 -27.37
N GLY A 18 58.31 12.92 -27.56
CA GLY A 18 59.20 12.45 -28.63
C GLY A 18 60.17 11.45 -27.97
N GLY A 19 60.65 10.39 -28.66
CA GLY A 19 61.74 9.56 -28.13
C GLY A 19 61.75 8.09 -28.58
N SER A 20 62.71 7.78 -29.45
CA SER A 20 62.99 6.49 -30.07
C SER A 20 63.81 5.54 -29.18
N SER A 21 63.60 4.23 -29.33
CA SER A 21 64.69 3.24 -29.47
C SER A 21 64.11 1.85 -29.76
N ILE A 22 64.54 1.20 -30.85
CA ILE A 22 65.05 -0.18 -30.84
C ILE A 22 65.82 -0.40 -32.14
N SER A 23 67.06 -0.81 -31.95
CA SER A 23 68.11 -1.08 -32.92
C SER A 23 67.96 -2.46 -33.57
N THR A 24 68.08 -2.44 -34.91
CA THR A 24 68.91 -3.33 -35.74
C THR A 24 68.87 -4.85 -35.48
N ASN A 25 68.29 -5.57 -36.43
CA ASN A 25 69.03 -6.67 -37.05
C ASN A 25 68.70 -6.79 -38.54
N ARG A 26 69.73 -6.48 -39.34
CA ARG A 26 69.78 -6.51 -40.79
C ARG A 26 70.18 -7.93 -41.21
N LEU A 27 69.24 -8.69 -41.77
CA LEU A 27 69.58 -9.80 -42.66
C LEU A 27 69.49 -9.27 -44.09
N GLU A 28 70.65 -9.11 -44.71
CA GLU A 28 70.75 -8.91 -46.15
C GLU A 28 70.06 -10.06 -46.88
N ARG A 29 69.09 -9.73 -47.72
CA ARG A 29 68.68 -10.60 -48.82
C ARG A 29 68.42 -9.76 -50.06
N ASP A 30 69.35 -9.94 -50.99
CA ASP A 30 69.17 -10.02 -52.43
C ASP A 30 68.52 -8.82 -53.13
N SER A 31 69.39 -8.05 -53.78
CA SER A 31 69.07 -7.08 -54.81
C SER A 31 68.44 -7.78 -56.02
N LYS A 32 67.11 -7.94 -55.99
CA LYS A 32 66.29 -7.98 -57.20
C LYS A 32 65.48 -6.70 -57.27
N LYS A 33 65.74 -5.91 -58.31
CA LYS A 33 64.87 -4.81 -58.77
C LYS A 33 63.46 -5.38 -58.97
N HIS A 34 62.66 -5.35 -57.92
CA HIS A 34 61.23 -5.58 -58.04
C HIS A 34 60.61 -4.22 -58.31
N ASP A 35 60.05 -4.13 -59.51
CA ASP A 35 59.17 -3.10 -60.01
C ASP A 35 58.43 -2.41 -58.84
N ARG A 36 58.59 -1.10 -58.68
CA ARG A 36 57.89 -0.31 -57.65
C ARG A 36 56.41 -0.19 -58.01
N ARG A 37 55.72 -1.33 -58.13
CA ARG A 37 54.27 -1.41 -58.08
C ARG A 37 53.92 -1.56 -56.61
N SER A 38 53.78 -0.41 -55.95
CA SER A 38 53.16 -0.32 -54.64
C SER A 38 51.69 -0.71 -54.79
N ASP A 39 51.42 -2.02 -54.79
CA ASP A 39 50.04 -2.48 -54.82
C ASP A 39 49.41 -2.24 -53.46
N LEU A 40 48.24 -1.60 -53.44
CA LEU A 40 47.59 -1.19 -52.21
C LEU A 40 46.99 -2.42 -51.52
N VAL A 41 47.59 -2.85 -50.40
CA VAL A 41 47.04 -3.93 -49.58
C VAL A 41 45.82 -3.41 -48.81
N CYS A 42 44.63 -3.56 -49.40
CA CYS A 42 43.36 -3.28 -48.73
C CYS A 42 42.60 -4.58 -48.48
N ARG A 43 42.15 -4.80 -47.23
CA ARG A 43 41.26 -5.93 -46.94
C ARG A 43 39.85 -5.54 -47.34
N VAL A 44 39.43 -6.02 -48.52
CA VAL A 44 38.07 -5.80 -49.04
C VAL A 44 37.04 -6.34 -48.04
N ARG A 45 36.10 -5.48 -47.64
CA ARG A 45 34.96 -5.81 -46.78
C ARG A 45 33.70 -5.37 -47.51
N TYR A 46 32.78 -6.30 -47.72
CA TYR A 46 31.45 -6.00 -48.22
C TYR A 46 30.52 -5.90 -47.02
N THR A 47 29.95 -4.73 -46.78
CA THR A 47 28.97 -4.51 -45.70
C THR A 47 27.70 -3.91 -46.30
N ASN A 48 26.56 -4.49 -45.97
CA ASN A 48 25.26 -3.88 -46.21
C ASN A 48 24.74 -3.35 -44.88
N VAL A 49 25.09 -2.10 -44.54
CA VAL A 49 24.58 -1.46 -43.33
C VAL A 49 23.19 -0.94 -43.65
N LEU A 50 22.19 -1.48 -42.95
CA LEU A 50 20.81 -1.02 -43.11
C LEU A 50 20.65 0.37 -42.48
N PRO A 51 19.80 1.23 -43.06
CA PRO A 51 19.49 2.52 -42.45
C PRO A 51 18.84 2.35 -41.07
N ASP A 52 19.07 3.33 -40.20
CA ASP A 52 18.37 3.41 -38.92
C ASP A 52 16.86 3.53 -39.13
N LEU A 53 16.09 2.95 -38.20
CA LEU A 53 14.63 2.94 -38.25
C LEU A 53 14.12 4.39 -38.37
N PRO A 54 13.33 4.70 -39.40
CA PRO A 54 13.03 6.09 -39.76
C PRO A 54 11.93 6.73 -38.90
N PHE A 55 11.57 6.12 -37.76
CA PHE A 55 10.44 6.55 -36.96
C PHE A 55 10.81 6.72 -35.49
N ASP A 56 10.56 7.93 -35.00
CA ASP A 56 10.58 8.21 -33.58
C ASP A 56 9.37 7.57 -32.89
N PRO A 57 9.48 7.25 -31.58
CA PRO A 57 8.35 6.81 -30.79
C PRO A 57 7.17 7.79 -30.91
N LYS A 58 5.97 7.24 -31.12
CA LYS A 58 4.75 8.05 -31.28
C LYS A 58 4.21 8.48 -29.92
N PHE A 59 3.96 9.77 -29.76
CA PHE A 59 3.24 10.28 -28.60
C PHE A 59 1.78 9.82 -28.62
N LEU A 60 1.32 9.26 -27.51
CA LEU A 60 -0.09 8.93 -27.31
C LEU A 60 -0.82 10.16 -26.78
N ARG A 61 -1.97 10.47 -27.38
CA ARG A 61 -2.83 11.54 -26.90
C ARG A 61 -3.44 11.11 -25.56
N TYR A 62 -3.26 11.95 -24.54
CA TYR A 62 -3.89 11.73 -23.23
C TYR A 62 -5.42 11.80 -23.37
N PRO A 63 -6.17 10.74 -22.99
CA PRO A 63 -7.58 10.59 -23.34
C PRO A 63 -8.55 11.35 -22.42
N PHE A 64 -8.03 12.21 -21.55
CA PHE A 64 -8.85 12.89 -20.55
C PHE A 64 -8.69 14.40 -20.59
N SER A 65 -9.77 15.13 -20.29
CA SER A 65 -9.74 16.59 -20.24
C SER A 65 -8.88 17.09 -19.09
N GLN A 66 -8.20 18.23 -19.32
CA GLN A 66 -7.43 18.93 -18.30
C GLN A 66 -8.33 19.45 -17.16
N ASP A 67 -9.62 19.67 -17.45
CA ASP A 67 -10.63 20.11 -16.47
C ASP A 67 -10.82 19.14 -15.30
N ARG A 68 -10.38 17.89 -15.41
CA ARG A 68 -10.41 16.94 -14.29
C ARG A 68 -9.57 17.39 -13.10
N PHE A 69 -8.56 18.22 -13.32
CA PHE A 69 -7.71 18.78 -12.28
C PHE A 69 -8.18 20.16 -11.81
N VAL A 70 -9.06 20.81 -12.59
CA VAL A 70 -9.59 22.15 -12.30
C VAL A 70 -10.89 22.06 -11.50
N ARG A 71 -11.72 21.04 -11.78
CA ARG A 71 -12.99 20.86 -11.06
C ARG A 71 -12.73 20.34 -9.65
N TYR A 72 -13.07 21.16 -8.66
CA TYR A 72 -13.08 20.77 -7.26
C TYR A 72 -13.96 19.53 -7.05
N LYS A 73 -13.39 18.54 -6.35
CA LYS A 73 -14.09 17.34 -5.90
C LYS A 73 -13.80 17.17 -4.41
N PRO A 74 -14.82 17.10 -3.55
CA PRO A 74 -14.59 16.94 -2.13
C PRO A 74 -13.89 15.61 -1.88
N THR A 75 -12.73 15.68 -1.23
CA THR A 75 -11.92 14.50 -0.92
C THR A 75 -12.50 13.76 0.29
N SER A 76 -12.12 12.50 0.46
CA SER A 76 -12.47 11.75 1.69
C SER A 76 -11.91 12.41 2.94
N LEU A 77 -10.79 13.13 2.83
CA LEU A 77 -10.19 13.86 3.95
C LEU A 77 -11.12 14.96 4.46
N GLU A 78 -11.72 15.74 3.55
CA GLU A 78 -12.68 16.78 3.90
C GLU A 78 -13.94 16.21 4.53
N LYS A 79 -14.44 15.09 4.01
CA LYS A 79 -15.65 14.43 4.55
C LYS A 79 -15.43 13.80 5.92
N ASN A 80 -14.23 13.25 6.15
CA ASN A 80 -13.88 12.57 7.39
C ASN A 80 -13.26 13.51 8.42
N TYR A 81 -13.15 14.80 8.11
CA TYR A 81 -12.64 15.77 9.06
C TYR A 81 -13.64 15.92 10.21
N ARG A 82 -13.16 15.63 11.42
CA ARG A 82 -13.92 15.87 12.64
C ARG A 82 -13.63 17.30 13.07
N TRP A 83 -14.66 18.14 13.00
CA TRP A 83 -14.58 19.51 13.47
C TRP A 83 -14.58 19.49 14.99
N ASP A 84 -13.61 20.17 15.59
CA ASP A 84 -13.62 20.39 17.02
C ASP A 84 -14.72 21.40 17.34
N LEU A 85 -15.59 21.06 18.30
CA LEU A 85 -16.58 21.99 18.80
C LEU A 85 -15.86 22.98 19.71
N LEU A 86 -15.59 24.17 19.19
CA LEU A 86 -15.03 25.28 19.96
C LEU A 86 -16.12 25.87 20.84
N THR A 87 -16.32 25.31 22.03
CA THR A 87 -17.28 25.80 23.01
C THR A 87 -16.69 26.94 23.83
N GLU A 88 -17.57 27.76 24.40
CA GLU A 88 -17.20 28.78 25.38
C GLU A 88 -16.60 28.13 26.65
N HIS A 89 -15.99 28.94 27.52
CA HIS A 89 -15.30 28.45 28.72
C HIS A 89 -16.25 27.70 29.67
N ASP A 90 -17.51 28.12 29.73
CA ASP A 90 -18.58 27.50 30.52
C ASP A 90 -19.37 26.43 29.75
N VAL A 91 -18.96 26.11 28.51
CA VAL A 91 -19.62 25.14 27.64
C VAL A 91 -21.11 25.52 27.39
N GLY A 92 -21.45 26.81 27.51
CA GLY A 92 -22.82 27.30 27.39
C GLY A 92 -23.73 26.96 28.57
N VAL A 93 -23.15 26.61 29.72
CA VAL A 93 -23.89 26.31 30.96
C VAL A 93 -23.64 27.44 31.98
N GLU A 94 -24.57 28.40 32.01
CA GLU A 94 -24.55 29.48 33.01
C GLU A 94 -25.05 28.97 34.37
N ILE A 95 -24.26 29.19 35.42
CA ILE A 95 -24.61 28.82 36.79
C ILE A 95 -25.23 30.03 37.51
N ASP A 96 -26.53 29.97 37.77
CA ASP A 96 -27.25 31.00 38.53
C ASP A 96 -27.07 30.75 40.04
N LEU A 97 -26.47 31.72 40.75
CA LEU A 97 -26.30 31.63 42.21
C LEU A 97 -27.30 32.53 42.97
N ILE A 98 -28.16 33.26 42.23
CA ILE A 98 -29.09 34.25 42.76
C ILE A 98 -30.45 33.60 43.00
N ASN A 99 -30.92 32.79 42.06
CA ASN A 99 -32.22 32.13 42.16
C ASN A 99 -32.09 30.67 42.65
N PRO A 100 -32.43 30.37 43.93
CA PRO A 100 -32.38 29.00 44.44
C PRO A 100 -33.44 28.07 43.81
N ASP A 101 -34.53 28.62 43.28
CA ASP A 101 -35.62 27.84 42.70
C ASP A 101 -35.23 27.20 41.36
N ALA A 102 -34.21 27.75 40.68
CA ALA A 102 -33.70 27.21 39.42
C ALA A 102 -33.16 25.77 39.56
N TYR A 103 -32.72 25.38 40.76
CA TYR A 103 -32.10 24.08 41.04
C TYR A 103 -32.98 23.15 41.91
N ALA A 104 -34.27 23.46 42.06
CA ALA A 104 -35.17 22.69 42.90
C ALA A 104 -35.34 21.23 42.39
N THR A 105 -34.89 20.25 43.17
CA THR A 105 -34.81 18.80 42.80
C THR A 105 -36.15 18.05 42.85
N THR A 106 -37.26 18.71 42.57
CA THR A 106 -38.60 18.10 42.74
C THR A 106 -39.02 17.19 41.58
N ARG A 107 -38.29 17.22 40.46
CA ARG A 107 -38.65 16.52 39.22
C ARG A 107 -38.05 15.12 39.20
N LYS A 108 -38.86 14.13 38.80
CA LYS A 108 -38.37 12.79 38.47
C LYS A 108 -37.59 12.86 37.16
N ILE A 109 -36.51 12.08 37.09
CA ILE A 109 -35.69 11.97 35.88
C ILE A 109 -36.51 11.36 34.74
N THR A 110 -36.28 11.83 33.51
CA THR A 110 -36.91 11.25 32.32
C THR A 110 -36.13 10.02 31.86
N GLU A 111 -36.77 9.12 31.12
CA GLU A 111 -36.10 7.93 30.55
C GLU A 111 -34.95 8.32 29.61
N GLU A 112 -35.08 9.44 28.89
CA GLU A 112 -34.02 9.97 28.02
C GLU A 112 -32.82 10.45 28.83
N ASP A 113 -33.05 11.15 29.95
CA ASP A 113 -32.01 11.61 30.86
C ASP A 113 -31.34 10.45 31.60
N GLU A 114 -32.12 9.44 32.00
CA GLU A 114 -31.61 8.24 32.68
C GLU A 114 -30.60 7.49 31.80
N LYS A 115 -30.86 7.41 30.49
CA LYS A 115 -29.93 6.81 29.52
C LYS A 115 -28.60 7.57 29.41
N LEU A 116 -28.61 8.89 29.59
CA LEU A 116 -27.37 9.68 29.59
C LEU A 116 -26.50 9.42 30.83
N LEU A 117 -27.11 8.91 31.91
CA LEU A 117 -26.41 8.52 33.13
C LEU A 117 -25.79 7.12 33.06
N GLU A 118 -26.17 6.30 32.07
CA GLU A 118 -25.57 4.99 31.86
C GLU A 118 -24.07 5.16 31.54
N GLU A 119 -23.20 4.52 32.33
CA GLU A 119 -21.77 4.41 31.99
C GLU A 119 -21.66 3.68 30.64
N GLU A 120 -20.69 4.07 29.79
CA GLU A 120 -20.43 3.38 28.52
C GLU A 120 -19.98 1.94 28.80
N THR A 121 -20.95 1.07 29.03
CA THR A 121 -20.73 -0.31 29.42
C THR A 121 -20.48 -1.13 28.15
N ALA A 122 -19.27 -1.69 28.11
CA ALA A 122 -18.70 -2.56 27.09
C ALA A 122 -18.15 -1.87 25.83
N SER A 123 -16.84 -2.07 25.64
CA SER A 123 -16.18 -1.89 24.35
C SER A 123 -17.05 -2.47 23.22
N PRO A 124 -17.27 -1.74 22.11
CA PRO A 124 -18.13 -2.19 21.00
C PRO A 124 -17.67 -3.53 20.38
N ALA A 125 -16.43 -3.95 20.64
CA ALA A 125 -15.92 -5.27 20.28
C ALA A 125 -16.66 -6.42 20.99
N ASN A 126 -17.03 -6.25 22.26
CA ASN A 126 -17.72 -7.28 23.05
C ASN A 126 -19.17 -7.48 22.59
N LEU A 127 -19.86 -6.41 22.22
CA LEU A 127 -21.23 -6.48 21.70
C LEU A 127 -21.28 -7.26 20.37
N LYS A 128 -20.35 -6.96 19.44
CA LYS A 128 -20.23 -7.67 18.16
C LYS A 128 -19.92 -9.16 18.35
N ARG A 129 -19.05 -9.49 19.31
CA ARG A 129 -18.71 -10.87 19.65
C ARG A 129 -19.90 -11.64 20.22
N SER A 130 -20.68 -11.01 21.10
CA SER A 130 -21.90 -11.61 21.67
C SER A 130 -22.94 -11.95 20.59
N LEU A 131 -23.23 -11.00 19.68
CA LEU A 131 -24.17 -11.19 18.58
C LEU A 131 -23.74 -12.32 17.63
N LEU A 132 -22.44 -12.44 17.36
CA LEU A 132 -21.94 -13.51 16.49
C LEU A 132 -22.08 -14.88 17.16
N ASN A 133 -21.82 -14.97 18.46
CA ASN A 133 -21.96 -16.21 19.23
C ASN A 133 -23.43 -16.65 19.40
N GLN A 134 -24.38 -15.72 19.28
CA GLN A 134 -25.82 -16.01 19.28
C GLN A 134 -26.37 -16.39 17.90
N ARG A 135 -25.58 -16.26 16.83
CA ARG A 135 -26.03 -16.59 15.47
C ARG A 135 -26.32 -18.08 15.36
N SER A 136 -27.57 -18.43 15.06
CA SER A 136 -27.92 -19.80 14.69
C SER A 136 -27.31 -20.16 13.33
N VAL A 137 -26.67 -21.31 13.25
CA VAL A 137 -26.04 -21.82 12.04
C VAL A 137 -26.66 -23.17 11.72
N PRO A 138 -27.20 -23.40 10.50
CA PRO A 138 -28.07 -24.53 10.22
C PRO A 138 -27.40 -25.90 10.34
N TRP A 139 -26.08 -25.95 10.30
CA TRP A 139 -25.28 -27.18 10.43
C TRP A 139 -24.70 -27.41 11.82
N LEU A 140 -24.88 -26.47 12.77
CA LEU A 140 -24.29 -26.55 14.10
C LEU A 140 -25.38 -26.78 15.16
N ARG A 141 -25.37 -27.94 15.81
CA ARG A 141 -26.29 -28.28 16.92
C ARG A 141 -25.72 -27.84 18.28
N LYS A 142 -26.62 -27.56 19.23
CA LYS A 142 -26.24 -27.24 20.62
C LYS A 142 -25.65 -28.49 21.28
N THR A 143 -24.67 -28.29 22.14
CA THR A 143 -24.04 -29.37 22.91
C THR A 143 -25.04 -29.97 23.90
N GLU A 144 -25.17 -31.29 23.90
CA GLU A 144 -25.89 -32.05 24.93
C GLU A 144 -24.87 -32.68 25.89
N TYR A 145 -25.17 -32.64 27.18
CA TYR A 145 -24.34 -33.30 28.19
C TYR A 145 -24.92 -34.69 28.49
N ILE A 146 -24.05 -35.70 28.61
CA ILE A 146 -24.47 -37.06 28.95
C ILE A 146 -24.73 -37.11 30.46
N SER A 147 -26.00 -37.26 30.85
CA SER A 147 -26.39 -37.53 32.22
C SER A 147 -26.17 -39.00 32.56
N THR A 148 -25.77 -39.30 33.81
CA THR A 148 -25.50 -40.66 34.30
C THR A 148 -26.74 -41.56 34.28
N GLU A 149 -27.94 -40.99 34.23
CA GLU A 149 -29.21 -41.75 34.19
C GLU A 149 -29.42 -42.52 32.87
N GLN A 150 -28.88 -42.06 31.75
CA GLN A 150 -29.08 -42.70 30.44
C GLN A 150 -28.25 -44.00 30.28
N SER A 151 -27.13 -44.09 31.01
CA SER A 151 -26.27 -45.29 31.03
C SER A 151 -26.89 -46.41 31.86
N SER A 152 -27.64 -46.08 32.93
CA SER A 152 -28.34 -47.07 33.74
C SER A 152 -29.52 -47.69 33.00
N ILE A 153 -30.34 -46.91 32.27
CA ILE A 153 -31.55 -47.41 31.57
C ILE A 153 -31.23 -48.52 30.55
N LYS A 154 -30.08 -48.46 29.87
CA LYS A 154 -29.67 -49.52 28.92
C LYS A 154 -29.19 -50.80 29.61
N SER A 155 -28.67 -50.70 30.84
CA SER A 155 -28.17 -51.86 31.60
C SER A 155 -29.29 -52.65 32.28
N THR A 156 -30.42 -52.02 32.62
CA THR A 156 -31.54 -52.72 33.30
C THR A 156 -32.39 -53.57 32.35
N LEU A 157 -32.32 -53.32 31.04
CA LEU A 157 -33.14 -54.02 30.03
C LEU A 157 -32.47 -55.30 29.48
N LYS A 158 -31.25 -55.63 29.93
CA LYS A 158 -30.49 -56.80 29.46
C LYS A 158 -30.26 -57.87 30.53
N MET A 159 -31.17 -57.98 31.49
CA MET A 159 -31.22 -59.08 32.47
C MET A 159 -32.67 -59.50 32.67
N GLY A 160 -33.17 -60.38 31.79
CA GLY A 160 -34.56 -60.82 31.91
C GLY A 160 -35.08 -61.80 30.87
N GLU A 161 -34.27 -62.69 30.29
CA GLU A 161 -34.82 -63.85 29.58
C GLU A 161 -33.85 -65.05 29.64
N VAL A 162 -34.01 -65.86 30.68
CA VAL A 162 -33.65 -67.29 30.67
C VAL A 162 -34.66 -68.00 31.56
N ARG A 163 -35.61 -68.75 30.97
CA ARG A 163 -36.09 -70.00 31.57
C ARG A 163 -36.39 -71.06 30.49
N PRO A 164 -35.96 -72.31 30.72
CA PRO A 164 -36.08 -73.43 29.78
C PRO A 164 -37.45 -74.13 29.87
N TYR A 165 -37.72 -74.94 28.84
CA TYR A 165 -38.83 -75.88 28.57
C TYR A 165 -39.97 -75.99 29.58
#